data_AF-A0A7T5R9J5-F1
#
_entry.id   AF-A0A7T5R9J5-F1
#
_cell.length_a   1.000
_cell.length_b   1.000
_cell.length_c   1.000
_cell.angle_alpha   90.00
_cell.angle_beta   90.00
_cell.angle_gamma   90.00
#
_symmetry.space_group_name_H-M   'P 1'
#
loop_
_entity.id
_entity.type
_entity.pdbx_description
1 polymer ?
#
loop_
_entity_poly.entity_id
_entity_poly.type
_entity_poly.pdbx_seq_one_letter_code
_entity_poly.pdbx_strand_id
1 'polypeptide(L)'
;MEQRVKIPGSYDVVGDIAIIELSDAAMPQRRKIANALMERHKNIRTVLLKLAGRKGTYRVRGYEHLAGQRKTRTTHAESGCRFAVDVARAYFSVREGSERLRIARYVKDKERVLVMFAGVGPYAIIIAKQKDAEVCAIEMNPVACSSMQANVRTNKVMHRVFPYCGDVRTIAPKLGLFDRVVMPLPKEGYMYLDVALRVLKKGGIVHFYSVEPKEDLWKNPLEQLTRAAQKATRRVHILDKHIVLPYAPRVYKVCVDARVD
;
A
#
# COMPACT_ATOMS: atom_id res chain seq x y z
N MET A 1 -23.50 26.75 -27.81
CA MET A 1 -22.32 25.86 -27.87
C MET A 1 -22.21 25.11 -26.55
N GLU A 2 -22.45 23.79 -26.53
CA GLU A 2 -22.20 22.98 -25.34
C GLU A 2 -20.69 22.98 -25.04
N GLN A 3 -20.32 23.59 -23.93
CA GLN A 3 -18.96 23.55 -23.41
C GLN A 3 -18.60 22.09 -23.13
N ARG A 4 -17.70 21.49 -23.92
CA ARG A 4 -17.18 20.14 -23.67
C ARG A 4 -16.59 20.09 -22.27
N VAL A 5 -17.21 19.30 -21.39
CA VAL A 5 -16.78 19.15 -20.00
C VAL A 5 -15.41 18.49 -19.99
N LYS A 6 -14.41 19.19 -19.46
CA LYS A 6 -13.02 18.69 -19.40
C LYS A 6 -12.88 17.74 -18.21
N ILE A 7 -12.75 16.44 -18.51
CA ILE A 7 -12.43 15.41 -17.53
C ILE A 7 -11.00 15.66 -17.00
N PRO A 8 -10.74 15.47 -15.68
CA PRO A 8 -9.39 15.56 -15.12
C PRO A 8 -8.38 14.71 -15.87
N GLY A 9 -7.15 15.22 -16.00
CA GLY A 9 -6.07 14.52 -16.71
C GLY A 9 -5.61 13.21 -16.05
N SER A 10 -5.93 12.99 -14.77
CA SER A 10 -5.69 11.71 -14.09
C SER A 10 -6.75 11.43 -13.02
N TYR A 11 -7.09 10.16 -12.85
CA TYR A 11 -7.97 9.63 -11.80
C TYR A 11 -7.58 8.18 -11.49
N ASP A 12 -7.92 7.70 -10.29
CA ASP A 12 -7.65 6.32 -9.90
C ASP A 12 -8.90 5.45 -10.12
N VAL A 13 -8.74 4.23 -10.63
CA VAL A 13 -9.84 3.26 -10.80
C VAL A 13 -9.56 2.02 -9.95
N VAL A 14 -10.33 1.86 -8.88
CA VAL A 14 -10.29 0.67 -8.04
C VAL A 14 -11.48 -0.21 -8.41
N GLY A 15 -11.23 -1.28 -9.17
CA GLY A 15 -12.29 -2.17 -9.64
C GLY A 15 -13.27 -1.43 -10.54
N ASP A 16 -14.50 -1.25 -10.08
CA ASP A 16 -15.55 -0.51 -10.79
C ASP A 16 -15.85 0.87 -10.17
N ILE A 17 -14.99 1.36 -9.28
CA ILE A 17 -15.09 2.68 -8.65
C ILE A 17 -13.98 3.58 -9.18
N ALA A 18 -14.35 4.72 -9.77
CA ALA A 18 -13.42 5.79 -10.07
C ALA A 18 -13.37 6.82 -8.96
N ILE A 19 -12.16 7.24 -8.61
CA ILE A 19 -11.88 8.27 -7.61
C ILE A 19 -11.21 9.43 -8.32
N ILE A 20 -11.86 10.60 -8.29
CA ILE A 20 -11.39 11.82 -8.95
C ILE A 20 -10.96 12.87 -7.93
N GLU A 21 -10.03 13.73 -8.34
CA GLU A 21 -9.67 14.98 -7.68
C GLU A 21 -9.99 16.13 -8.64
N LEU A 22 -10.54 17.22 -8.12
CA LEU A 22 -10.92 18.39 -8.91
C LEU A 22 -10.26 19.64 -8.33
N SER A 23 -9.86 20.56 -9.21
CA SER A 23 -9.50 21.92 -8.82
C SER A 23 -10.74 22.71 -8.44
N ASP A 24 -10.56 23.80 -7.69
CA ASP A 24 -11.66 24.69 -7.29
C ASP A 24 -12.46 25.20 -8.51
N ALA A 25 -11.78 25.47 -9.62
CA ALA A 25 -12.41 25.88 -10.87
C ALA A 25 -13.31 24.78 -11.50
N ALA A 26 -13.00 23.50 -11.27
CA ALA A 26 -13.77 22.37 -11.81
C ALA A 26 -14.86 21.87 -10.85
N MET A 27 -14.83 22.25 -9.57
CA MET A 27 -15.79 21.85 -8.54
C MET A 27 -17.27 22.15 -8.89
N PRO A 28 -17.63 23.29 -9.51
CA PRO A 28 -19.00 23.56 -9.94
C PRO A 28 -19.52 22.53 -10.97
N GLN A 29 -18.62 21.93 -11.75
CA GLN A 29 -18.96 20.97 -12.81
C GLN A 29 -18.80 19.50 -12.37
N ARG A 30 -18.50 19.22 -11.10
CA ARG A 30 -18.12 17.88 -10.61
C ARG A 30 -19.06 16.74 -11.01
N ARG A 31 -20.38 16.96 -10.96
CA ARG A 31 -21.38 15.94 -11.36
C ARG A 31 -21.41 15.72 -12.87
N LYS A 32 -21.28 16.79 -13.66
CA LYS A 32 -21.20 16.69 -15.13
C LYS A 32 -19.92 15.92 -15.54
N ILE A 33 -18.79 16.22 -14.89
CA ILE A 33 -17.53 15.49 -15.07
C ILE A 33 -17.70 14.01 -14.74
N ALA A 34 -18.32 13.70 -13.60
CA ALA A 34 -18.55 12.33 -13.17
C ALA A 34 -19.44 11.53 -14.14
N ASN A 35 -20.53 12.14 -14.64
CA ASN A 35 -21.40 11.51 -15.63
C ASN A 35 -20.67 11.26 -16.96
N ALA A 36 -19.93 12.25 -17.47
CA ALA A 36 -19.11 12.09 -18.67
C ALA A 36 -18.07 10.97 -18.51
N LEU A 37 -17.49 10.80 -17.31
CA LEU A 37 -16.56 9.71 -17.01
C LEU A 37 -17.24 8.33 -17.10
N MET A 38 -18.45 8.18 -16.55
CA MET A 38 -19.22 6.94 -16.65
C MET A 38 -19.69 6.64 -18.07
N GLU A 39 -20.07 7.66 -18.82
CA GLU A 39 -20.47 7.52 -20.22
C GLU A 39 -19.31 6.98 -21.08
N ARG A 40 -18.11 7.51 -20.84
CA ARG A 40 -16.87 7.09 -21.52
C ARG A 40 -16.41 5.69 -21.11
N HIS A 41 -16.58 5.31 -19.84
CA HIS A 41 -16.05 4.07 -19.29
C HIS A 41 -17.15 3.20 -18.69
N LYS A 42 -17.73 2.31 -19.52
CA LYS A 42 -18.89 1.48 -19.15
C LYS A 42 -18.65 0.50 -17.99
N ASN A 43 -17.39 0.22 -17.67
CA ASN A 43 -17.00 -0.61 -16.53
C ASN A 43 -17.09 0.14 -15.19
N ILE A 44 -17.11 1.47 -15.18
CA ILE A 44 -17.26 2.27 -13.97
C ILE A 44 -18.74 2.26 -13.55
N ARG A 45 -18.99 1.85 -12.30
CA ARG A 45 -20.33 1.82 -11.70
C ARG A 45 -20.53 2.91 -10.65
N THR A 46 -19.45 3.49 -10.14
CA THR A 46 -19.48 4.56 -9.14
C THR A 46 -18.36 5.56 -9.38
N VAL A 47 -18.67 6.85 -9.24
CA VAL A 47 -17.65 7.93 -9.23
C VAL A 47 -17.68 8.64 -7.88
N LEU A 48 -16.52 8.71 -7.25
CA LEU A 48 -16.29 9.37 -5.98
C LEU A 48 -15.34 10.57 -6.17
N LEU A 49 -15.69 11.70 -5.55
CA LEU A 49 -14.77 12.82 -5.36
C LEU A 49 -13.97 12.59 -4.10
N LYS A 50 -12.66 12.65 -4.21
CA LYS A 50 -11.75 12.56 -3.08
C LYS A 50 -11.79 13.87 -2.28
N LEU A 51 -12.12 13.79 -1.00
CA LEU A 51 -12.07 14.96 -0.12
C LEU A 51 -10.66 15.14 0.45
N ALA A 52 -10.33 16.38 0.84
CA ALA A 52 -9.01 16.71 1.36
C ALA A 52 -8.69 15.99 2.68
N GLY A 53 -7.43 15.56 2.82
CA GLY A 53 -6.90 14.95 4.04
C GLY A 53 -7.25 13.47 4.25
N ARG A 54 -6.37 12.78 5.00
CA ARG A 54 -6.65 11.47 5.60
C ARG A 54 -6.95 11.72 7.08
N LYS A 55 -8.02 11.15 7.64
CA LYS A 55 -8.43 11.36 9.04
C LYS A 55 -8.29 10.08 9.87
N GLY A 56 -8.08 10.27 11.17
CA GLY A 56 -8.06 9.22 12.18
C GLY A 56 -6.85 8.28 12.12
N THR A 57 -6.78 7.37 13.10
CA THR A 57 -5.70 6.39 13.30
C THR A 57 -5.45 5.52 12.08
N TYR A 58 -6.50 5.17 11.33
CA TYR A 58 -6.42 4.29 10.15
C TYR A 58 -6.19 5.04 8.82
N ARG A 59 -5.98 6.36 8.86
CA ARG A 59 -5.63 7.20 7.71
C ARG A 59 -6.63 7.10 6.55
N VAL A 60 -7.91 6.97 6.87
CA VAL A 60 -8.99 6.82 5.90
C VAL A 60 -9.32 8.17 5.27
N ARG A 61 -9.65 8.20 3.97
CA ARG A 61 -10.09 9.43 3.29
C ARG A 61 -11.62 9.51 3.24
N GLY A 62 -12.13 10.73 3.33
CA GLY A 62 -13.52 11.02 3.01
C GLY A 62 -13.75 11.07 1.50
N TYR A 63 -14.95 10.70 1.07
CA TYR A 63 -15.37 10.76 -0.33
C TYR A 63 -16.78 11.36 -0.43
N GLU A 64 -17.01 12.20 -1.43
CA GLU A 64 -18.35 12.59 -1.88
C GLU A 64 -18.75 11.69 -3.05
N HIS A 65 -19.95 11.09 -2.99
CA HIS A 65 -20.51 10.37 -4.13
C HIS A 65 -20.99 11.36 -5.20
N LEU A 66 -20.54 11.18 -6.44
CA LEU A 66 -20.90 12.07 -7.54
C LEU A 66 -21.87 11.43 -8.54
N ALA A 67 -21.67 10.16 -8.90
CA ALA A 67 -22.46 9.48 -9.93
C ALA A 67 -22.50 7.95 -9.75
N GLY A 68 -23.51 7.32 -10.34
CA GLY A 68 -23.69 5.87 -10.36
C GLY A 68 -24.18 5.28 -9.04
N GLN A 69 -23.87 4.00 -8.79
CA GLN A 69 -24.27 3.27 -7.60
C GLN A 69 -23.65 3.88 -6.34
N ARG A 70 -24.43 4.00 -5.26
CA ARG A 70 -23.94 4.47 -3.95
C ARG A 70 -23.23 3.34 -3.21
N LYS A 71 -21.96 3.11 -3.51
CA LYS A 71 -21.12 2.10 -2.86
C LYS A 71 -19.67 2.56 -2.74
N THR A 72 -18.96 1.95 -1.79
CA THR A 72 -17.51 2.15 -1.59
C THR A 72 -16.74 0.82 -1.63
N ARG A 73 -17.46 -0.30 -1.73
CA ARG A 73 -16.90 -1.64 -1.85
C ARG A 73 -16.81 -2.07 -3.29
N THR A 74 -15.70 -2.68 -3.66
CA THR A 74 -15.43 -3.17 -5.01
C THR A 74 -14.41 -4.31 -4.98
N THR A 75 -14.18 -4.94 -6.13
CA THR A 75 -13.09 -5.89 -6.34
C THR A 75 -12.13 -5.34 -7.38
N HIS A 76 -10.88 -5.11 -6.98
CA HIS A 76 -9.80 -4.71 -7.88
C HIS A 76 -9.00 -5.93 -8.33
N ALA A 77 -8.69 -6.01 -9.63
CA ALA A 77 -7.83 -7.05 -10.17
C ALA A 77 -6.44 -6.47 -10.47
N GLU A 78 -5.40 -7.14 -10.01
CA GLU A 78 -4.01 -6.73 -10.19
C GLU A 78 -3.10 -7.96 -10.16
N SER A 79 -2.17 -8.07 -11.12
CA SER A 79 -1.14 -9.12 -11.12
C SER A 79 -1.70 -10.55 -10.99
N GLY A 80 -2.82 -10.82 -11.67
CA GLY A 80 -3.52 -12.11 -11.60
C GLY A 80 -4.24 -12.40 -10.27
N CYS A 81 -4.33 -11.40 -9.38
CA CYS A 81 -4.97 -11.49 -8.08
C CYS A 81 -6.24 -10.61 -8.03
N ARG A 82 -7.14 -10.91 -7.09
CA ARG A 82 -8.37 -10.13 -6.85
C ARG A 82 -8.42 -9.64 -5.41
N PHE A 83 -8.75 -8.36 -5.23
CA PHE A 83 -8.78 -7.70 -3.92
C PHE A 83 -10.13 -7.05 -3.70
N ALA A 84 -10.92 -7.57 -2.78
CA ALA A 84 -12.02 -6.85 -2.16
C ALA A 84 -11.46 -5.66 -1.37
N VAL A 85 -11.98 -4.47 -1.67
CA VAL A 85 -11.56 -3.21 -1.07
C VAL A 85 -12.79 -2.37 -0.75
N ASP A 86 -12.85 -1.84 0.46
CA ASP A 86 -13.74 -0.73 0.81
C ASP A 86 -12.92 0.57 0.75
N VAL A 87 -12.98 1.29 -0.37
CA VAL A 87 -12.09 2.44 -0.64
C VAL A 87 -12.27 3.59 0.35
N ALA A 88 -13.44 3.62 1.02
CA ALA A 88 -13.78 4.61 2.04
C ALA A 88 -13.44 4.17 3.46
N ARG A 89 -12.90 2.96 3.66
CA ARG A 89 -12.61 2.42 5.01
C ARG A 89 -11.24 1.74 5.10
N ALA A 90 -10.59 1.45 3.99
CA ALA A 90 -9.25 0.86 3.93
C ALA A 90 -8.39 1.59 2.89
N TYR A 91 -7.10 1.77 3.19
CA TYR A 91 -6.15 2.32 2.22
C TYR A 91 -5.82 1.26 1.15
N PHE A 92 -5.88 1.69 -0.12
CA PHE A 92 -5.42 0.92 -1.26
C PHE A 92 -4.94 1.88 -2.35
N SER A 93 -3.80 1.58 -2.98
CA SER A 93 -3.28 2.34 -4.10
C SER A 93 -3.04 1.42 -5.29
N VAL A 94 -3.70 1.74 -6.39
CA VAL A 94 -3.54 1.08 -7.69
C VAL A 94 -2.19 1.40 -8.34
N ARG A 95 -1.54 2.49 -7.91
CA ARG A 95 -0.27 2.98 -8.46
C ARG A 95 0.95 2.22 -7.94
N GLU A 96 0.76 1.37 -6.94
CA GLU A 96 1.84 0.62 -6.27
C GLU A 96 1.99 -0.81 -6.80
N GLY A 97 1.30 -1.17 -7.90
CA GLY A 97 1.31 -2.55 -8.41
C GLY A 97 2.66 -3.01 -8.95
N SER A 98 3.41 -2.12 -9.62
CA SER A 98 4.79 -2.39 -10.06
C SER A 98 5.71 -2.69 -8.89
N GLU A 99 5.56 -1.93 -7.79
CA GLU A 99 6.36 -2.12 -6.59
C GLU A 99 6.05 -3.44 -5.88
N ARG A 100 4.77 -3.82 -5.80
CA ARG A 100 4.38 -5.12 -5.26
C ARG A 100 4.99 -6.28 -6.04
N LEU A 101 5.01 -6.19 -7.37
CA LEU A 101 5.71 -7.16 -8.21
C LEU A 101 7.23 -7.14 -8.02
N ARG A 102 7.84 -5.96 -7.86
CA ARG A 102 9.28 -5.81 -7.58
C ARG A 102 9.67 -6.55 -6.30
N ILE A 103 8.95 -6.30 -5.20
CA ILE A 103 9.19 -7.00 -3.93
C ILE A 103 8.97 -8.50 -4.06
N ALA A 104 7.89 -8.94 -4.74
CA ALA A 104 7.64 -10.38 -4.94
C ALA A 104 8.75 -11.08 -5.74
N ARG A 105 9.41 -10.38 -6.68
CA ARG A 105 10.56 -10.92 -7.42
C ARG A 105 11.81 -11.10 -6.54
N TYR A 106 11.98 -10.25 -5.52
CA TYR A 106 13.13 -10.32 -4.60
C TYR A 106 13.00 -11.41 -3.54
N VAL A 107 11.77 -11.83 -3.24
CA VAL A 107 11.49 -12.97 -2.33
C VAL A 107 11.97 -14.27 -2.98
N LYS A 108 12.69 -15.08 -2.20
CA LYS A 108 13.08 -16.44 -2.59
C LYS A 108 12.08 -17.45 -2.02
N ASP A 109 12.02 -18.63 -2.67
CA ASP A 109 11.22 -19.72 -2.14
C ASP A 109 11.73 -20.15 -0.76
N LYS A 110 10.80 -20.61 0.08
CA LYS A 110 11.00 -21.02 1.48
C LYS A 110 11.39 -19.89 2.43
N GLU A 111 11.40 -18.62 1.98
CA GLU A 111 11.51 -17.48 2.90
C GLU A 111 10.28 -17.37 3.81
N ARG A 112 10.51 -16.95 5.06
CA ARG A 112 9.47 -16.38 5.93
C ARG A 112 9.49 -14.87 5.77
N VAL A 113 8.39 -14.31 5.27
CA VAL A 113 8.23 -12.89 5.00
C VAL A 113 7.22 -12.27 5.98
N LEU A 114 7.57 -11.15 6.59
CA LEU A 114 6.64 -10.32 7.34
C LEU A 114 6.26 -9.10 6.50
N VAL A 115 4.96 -8.92 6.25
CA VAL A 115 4.41 -7.68 5.73
C VAL A 115 3.75 -6.92 6.89
N MET A 116 4.41 -5.85 7.32
CA MET A 116 3.84 -4.92 8.30
C MET A 116 2.82 -4.01 7.59
N PHE A 117 1.80 -3.51 8.31
CA PHE A 117 0.82 -2.56 7.76
C PHE A 117 0.17 -3.05 6.44
N ALA A 118 -0.27 -4.31 6.44
CA ALA A 118 -0.59 -5.06 5.24
C ALA A 118 -1.82 -4.53 4.47
N GLY A 119 -2.64 -3.66 5.06
CA GLY A 119 -3.88 -3.18 4.47
C GLY A 119 -4.80 -4.33 4.10
N VAL A 120 -5.31 -4.33 2.87
CA VAL A 120 -6.14 -5.42 2.33
C VAL A 120 -5.33 -6.64 1.84
N GLY A 121 -4.03 -6.69 2.17
CA GLY A 121 -3.11 -7.79 1.89
C GLY A 121 -2.42 -7.83 0.53
N PRO A 122 -2.29 -6.76 -0.29
CA PRO A 122 -1.86 -6.92 -1.67
C PRO A 122 -0.39 -7.33 -1.80
N TYR A 123 0.52 -6.84 -0.94
CA TYR A 123 1.90 -7.34 -0.91
C TYR A 123 1.94 -8.83 -0.57
N ALA A 124 1.28 -9.22 0.53
CA ALA A 124 1.35 -10.58 1.04
C ALA A 124 0.81 -11.61 0.03
N ILE A 125 -0.34 -11.30 -0.57
CA ILE A 125 -0.99 -12.17 -1.55
C ILE A 125 -0.18 -12.24 -2.84
N ILE A 126 0.34 -11.12 -3.35
CA ILE A 126 1.15 -11.13 -4.58
C ILE A 126 2.46 -11.91 -4.35
N ILE A 127 3.12 -11.75 -3.20
CA ILE A 127 4.30 -12.55 -2.85
C ILE A 127 3.98 -14.04 -2.88
N ALA A 128 2.94 -14.48 -2.16
CA ALA A 128 2.57 -15.90 -2.07
C ALA A 128 2.03 -16.50 -3.38
N LYS A 129 1.57 -15.66 -4.32
CA LYS A 129 1.17 -16.07 -5.67
C LYS A 129 2.35 -16.26 -6.61
N GLN A 130 3.47 -15.59 -6.35
CA GLN A 130 4.67 -15.63 -7.19
C GLN A 130 5.75 -16.57 -6.65
N LYS A 131 5.75 -16.83 -5.34
CA LYS A 131 6.80 -17.56 -4.62
C LYS A 131 6.20 -18.57 -3.66
N ASP A 132 6.91 -19.67 -3.44
CA ASP A 132 6.61 -20.64 -2.40
C ASP A 132 7.16 -20.15 -1.06
N ALA A 133 6.59 -19.08 -0.52
CA ALA A 133 7.03 -18.42 0.71
C ALA A 133 5.91 -18.39 1.75
N GLU A 134 6.28 -18.49 3.03
CA GLU A 134 5.38 -18.24 4.16
C GLU A 134 5.31 -16.73 4.39
N VAL A 135 4.11 -16.16 4.40
CA VAL A 135 3.90 -14.71 4.55
C VAL A 135 2.97 -14.41 5.71
N CYS A 136 3.52 -13.81 6.76
CA CYS A 136 2.73 -13.23 7.85
C CYS A 136 2.38 -11.78 7.50
N ALA A 137 1.10 -11.43 7.58
CA ALA A 137 0.61 -10.10 7.20
C ALA A 137 -0.14 -9.47 8.38
N ILE A 138 0.33 -8.34 8.89
CA ILE A 138 -0.25 -7.68 10.08
C ILE A 138 -0.94 -6.38 9.67
N GLU A 139 -2.20 -6.23 10.06
CA GLU A 139 -2.98 -5.00 9.82
C GLU A 139 -3.83 -4.62 11.03
N MET A 140 -3.77 -3.35 11.42
CA MET A 140 -4.47 -2.84 12.61
C MET A 140 -5.91 -2.41 12.31
N ASN A 141 -6.19 -1.92 11.10
CA ASN A 141 -7.53 -1.53 10.69
C ASN A 141 -8.42 -2.78 10.52
N PRO A 142 -9.50 -2.93 11.32
CA PRO A 142 -10.34 -4.13 11.29
C PRO A 142 -11.03 -4.35 9.94
N VAL A 143 -11.36 -3.28 9.20
CA VAL A 143 -12.00 -3.38 7.88
C VAL A 143 -11.01 -3.86 6.83
N ALA A 144 -9.79 -3.34 6.88
CA ALA A 144 -8.71 -3.78 6.01
C ALA A 144 -8.32 -5.23 6.33
N CYS A 145 -8.26 -5.61 7.61
CA CYS A 145 -7.97 -6.98 8.01
C CYS A 145 -9.07 -7.97 7.59
N SER A 146 -10.35 -7.62 7.77
CA SER A 146 -11.46 -8.43 7.27
C SER A 146 -11.40 -8.62 5.75
N SER A 147 -11.09 -7.54 5.01
CA SER A 147 -10.86 -7.60 3.56
C SER A 147 -9.65 -8.49 3.22
N MET A 148 -8.55 -8.36 3.95
CA MET A 148 -7.35 -9.19 3.77
C MET A 148 -7.65 -10.67 3.96
N GLN A 149 -8.39 -11.07 5.02
CA GLN A 149 -8.79 -12.45 5.24
C GLN A 149 -9.65 -13.00 4.08
N ALA A 150 -10.61 -12.21 3.58
CA ALA A 150 -11.41 -12.59 2.43
C ALA A 150 -10.58 -12.66 1.13
N ASN A 151 -9.63 -11.74 0.96
CA ASN A 151 -8.75 -11.68 -0.21
C ASN A 151 -7.78 -12.84 -0.24
N VAL A 152 -7.22 -13.21 0.91
CA VAL A 152 -6.46 -14.43 1.08
C VAL A 152 -7.31 -15.56 0.50
N ARG A 153 -8.53 -15.81 1.00
CA ARG A 153 -9.39 -16.93 0.53
C ARG A 153 -9.67 -16.89 -0.96
N THR A 154 -10.04 -15.72 -1.46
CA THR A 154 -10.34 -15.48 -2.88
C THR A 154 -9.17 -15.86 -3.80
N ASN A 155 -7.93 -15.61 -3.35
CA ASN A 155 -6.73 -15.90 -4.14
C ASN A 155 -6.13 -17.30 -3.89
N LYS A 156 -6.76 -18.12 -3.03
CA LYS A 156 -6.38 -19.52 -2.76
C LYS A 156 -4.97 -19.70 -2.18
N VAL A 157 -4.52 -18.77 -1.34
CA VAL A 157 -3.17 -18.74 -0.70
C VAL A 157 -3.18 -19.06 0.80
N MET A 158 -4.08 -19.90 1.31
CA MET A 158 -4.36 -20.10 2.77
C MET A 158 -3.24 -20.83 3.47
N HIS A 159 -2.57 -21.67 2.70
CA HIS A 159 -1.43 -22.46 3.13
C HIS A 159 -0.13 -21.64 3.16
N ARG A 160 -0.15 -20.38 2.68
CA ARG A 160 1.05 -19.52 2.58
C ARG A 160 0.88 -18.17 3.27
N VAL A 161 -0.31 -17.57 3.26
CA VAL A 161 -0.54 -16.24 3.84
C VAL A 161 -1.34 -16.34 5.13
N PHE A 162 -0.73 -15.85 6.21
CA PHE A 162 -1.28 -15.85 7.56
C PHE A 162 -1.63 -14.41 7.98
N PRO A 163 -2.91 -14.00 7.91
CA PRO A 163 -3.34 -12.67 8.30
C PRO A 163 -3.51 -12.54 9.82
N TYR A 164 -2.98 -11.46 10.39
CA TYR A 164 -3.12 -11.11 11.80
C TYR A 164 -3.71 -9.71 11.95
N CYS A 165 -4.77 -9.59 12.76
CA CYS A 165 -5.45 -8.31 13.00
C CYS A 165 -4.99 -7.70 14.32
N GLY A 166 -4.34 -6.53 14.26
CA GLY A 166 -3.94 -5.77 15.46
C GLY A 166 -2.66 -4.97 15.27
N ASP A 167 -2.10 -4.49 16.38
CA ASP A 167 -0.86 -3.70 16.38
C ASP A 167 0.36 -4.59 16.08
N VAL A 168 1.17 -4.14 15.12
CA VAL A 168 2.42 -4.77 14.74
C VAL A 168 3.42 -4.86 15.90
N ARG A 169 3.42 -3.90 16.84
CA ARG A 169 4.26 -3.93 18.05
C ARG A 169 3.89 -5.09 18.96
N THR A 170 2.62 -5.44 19.04
CA THR A 170 2.11 -6.49 19.91
C THR A 170 2.22 -7.87 19.25
N ILE A 171 1.97 -7.95 17.94
CA ILE A 171 1.85 -9.21 17.23
C ILE A 171 3.21 -9.69 16.72
N ALA A 172 3.99 -8.84 16.03
CA ALA A 172 5.20 -9.29 15.32
C ALA A 172 6.21 -10.04 16.23
N PRO A 173 6.50 -9.60 17.47
CA PRO A 173 7.44 -10.31 18.35
C PRO A 173 7.02 -11.74 18.71
N LYS A 174 5.73 -12.09 18.57
CA LYS A 174 5.17 -13.41 18.91
C LYS A 174 5.24 -14.41 17.74
N LEU A 175 5.62 -13.96 16.54
CA LEU A 175 5.60 -14.78 15.31
C LEU A 175 6.97 -15.39 14.95
N GLY A 176 7.99 -15.13 15.77
CA GLY A 176 9.36 -15.58 15.56
C GLY A 176 10.14 -14.68 14.58
N LEU A 177 11.18 -15.25 13.96
CA LEU A 177 12.08 -14.50 13.07
C LEU A 177 11.75 -14.69 11.59
N PHE A 178 12.00 -13.64 10.81
CA PHE A 178 11.72 -13.55 9.38
C PHE A 178 12.99 -13.33 8.57
N ASP A 179 13.04 -13.94 7.38
CA ASP A 179 14.10 -13.72 6.40
C ASP A 179 13.96 -12.33 5.76
N ARG A 180 12.72 -11.82 5.68
CA ARG A 180 12.40 -10.55 5.06
C ARG A 180 11.28 -9.80 5.76
N VAL A 181 11.42 -8.49 5.90
CA VAL A 181 10.39 -7.60 6.44
C VAL A 181 10.07 -6.50 5.42
N VAL A 182 8.80 -6.36 5.05
CA VAL A 182 8.29 -5.31 4.15
C VAL A 182 7.51 -4.29 4.98
N MET A 183 7.87 -3.00 4.90
CA MET A 183 7.30 -1.93 5.73
C MET A 183 6.56 -0.85 4.90
N PRO A 184 5.44 -1.15 4.23
CA PRO A 184 4.69 -0.24 3.34
C PRO A 184 3.96 0.92 4.06
N LEU A 185 4.59 1.56 5.04
CA LEU A 185 4.10 2.75 5.76
C LEU A 185 5.09 3.91 5.59
N PRO A 186 5.06 4.64 4.47
CA PRO A 186 6.16 5.54 4.10
C PRO A 186 6.24 6.84 4.90
N LYS A 187 5.24 7.16 5.74
CA LYS A 187 5.29 8.39 6.57
C LYS A 187 5.75 8.15 8.00
N GLU A 188 5.48 6.97 8.54
CA GLU A 188 5.63 6.66 9.97
C GLU A 188 6.37 5.34 10.16
N GLY A 189 6.76 4.65 9.09
CA GLY A 189 7.44 3.34 9.15
C GLY A 189 8.74 3.38 9.93
N TYR A 190 9.44 4.53 9.93
CA TYR A 190 10.67 4.73 10.70
C TYR A 190 10.48 4.51 12.20
N MET A 191 9.27 4.77 12.72
CA MET A 191 8.94 4.57 14.13
C MET A 191 8.94 3.08 14.51
N TYR A 192 8.82 2.17 13.53
CA TYR A 192 8.70 0.73 13.75
C TYR A 192 9.91 -0.06 13.25
N LEU A 193 11.01 0.63 12.92
CA LEU A 193 12.27 -0.03 12.57
C LEU A 193 12.80 -0.87 13.74
N ASP A 194 12.57 -0.45 14.98
CA ASP A 194 12.88 -1.23 16.18
C ASP A 194 12.18 -2.61 16.17
N VAL A 195 10.90 -2.64 15.82
CA VAL A 195 10.12 -3.89 15.72
C VAL A 195 10.61 -4.72 14.56
N ALA A 196 10.79 -4.12 13.38
CA ALA A 196 11.25 -4.81 12.18
C ALA A 196 12.60 -5.49 12.41
N LEU A 197 13.58 -4.77 12.99
CA LEU A 197 14.92 -5.29 13.23
C LEU A 197 14.97 -6.34 14.35
N ARG A 198 14.05 -6.28 15.33
CA ARG A 198 13.92 -7.28 16.40
C ARG A 198 13.49 -8.65 15.85
N VAL A 199 12.60 -8.66 14.85
CA VAL A 199 12.05 -9.90 14.28
C VAL A 199 12.76 -10.33 12.99
N LEU A 200 13.77 -9.60 12.54
CA LEU A 200 14.53 -9.91 11.34
C LEU A 200 15.70 -10.84 11.70
N LYS A 201 15.85 -11.96 10.99
CA LYS A 201 17.01 -12.86 11.13
C LYS A 201 18.33 -12.12 10.83
N LYS A 202 19.45 -12.65 11.33
CA LYS A 202 20.79 -12.23 10.89
C LYS A 202 20.93 -12.47 9.39
N GLY A 203 21.40 -11.47 8.65
CA GLY A 203 21.47 -11.50 7.19
C GLY A 203 20.11 -11.32 6.48
N GLY A 204 19.03 -11.03 7.21
CA GLY A 204 17.70 -10.80 6.65
C GLY A 204 17.60 -9.45 5.92
N ILE A 205 16.56 -9.30 5.11
CA ILE A 205 16.33 -8.10 4.28
C ILE A 205 15.15 -7.27 4.80
N VAL A 206 15.33 -5.96 4.90
CA VAL A 206 14.24 -5.00 5.16
C VAL A 206 13.98 -4.15 3.91
N HIS A 207 12.69 -3.99 3.57
CA HIS A 207 12.21 -3.05 2.55
C HIS A 207 11.56 -1.88 3.27
N PHE A 208 12.32 -0.80 3.42
CA PHE A 208 11.94 0.37 4.18
C PHE A 208 11.50 1.51 3.26
N TYR A 209 10.24 1.90 3.37
CA TYR A 209 9.68 2.97 2.55
C TYR A 209 9.70 4.31 3.29
N SER A 210 9.97 5.40 2.54
CA SER A 210 9.82 6.77 3.03
C SER A 210 9.16 7.68 1.99
N VAL A 211 8.70 8.85 2.40
CA VAL A 211 8.28 9.95 1.52
C VAL A 211 9.27 11.10 1.69
N GLU A 212 10.00 11.43 0.63
CA GLU A 212 11.12 12.37 0.69
C GLU A 212 11.05 13.44 -0.42
N PRO A 213 11.57 14.65 -0.17
CA PRO A 213 11.73 15.67 -1.20
C PRO A 213 12.75 15.23 -2.26
N LYS A 214 12.58 15.67 -3.50
CA LYS A 214 13.44 15.30 -4.65
C LYS A 214 14.91 15.63 -4.40
N GLU A 215 15.15 16.70 -3.67
CA GLU A 215 16.48 17.24 -3.40
C GLU A 215 17.27 16.33 -2.46
N ASP A 216 16.58 15.50 -1.66
CA ASP A 216 17.21 14.67 -0.65
C ASP A 216 16.48 13.34 -0.41
N LEU A 217 16.33 12.57 -1.48
CA LEU A 217 15.57 11.30 -1.48
C LEU A 217 16.11 10.25 -0.51
N TRP A 218 17.40 10.32 -0.16
CA TRP A 218 18.10 9.19 0.46
C TRP A 218 18.68 9.50 1.84
N LYS A 219 18.93 10.76 2.21
CA LYS A 219 19.57 11.06 3.50
C LYS A 219 18.73 10.57 4.68
N ASN A 220 17.49 11.05 4.78
CA ASN A 220 16.61 10.72 5.89
C ASN A 220 16.34 9.20 6.03
N PRO A 221 15.94 8.46 4.97
CA PRO A 221 15.66 7.04 5.13
C PRO A 221 16.91 6.21 5.46
N LEU A 222 18.08 6.57 4.93
CA LEU A 222 19.34 5.89 5.26
C LEU A 222 19.78 6.18 6.70
N GLU A 223 19.68 7.44 7.14
CA GLU A 223 20.02 7.83 8.51
C GLU A 223 19.11 7.12 9.52
N GLN A 224 17.80 7.11 9.27
CA GLN A 224 16.83 6.43 10.14
C GLN A 224 17.12 4.93 10.25
N LEU A 225 17.35 4.25 9.12
CA LEU A 225 17.65 2.82 9.12
C LEU A 225 18.98 2.51 9.81
N THR A 226 20.03 3.30 9.52
CA THR A 226 21.36 3.12 10.13
C THR A 226 21.30 3.34 11.63
N ARG A 227 20.62 4.40 12.09
CA ARG A 227 20.46 4.71 13.52
C ARG A 227 19.66 3.62 14.24
N ALA A 228 18.61 3.09 13.62
CA ALA A 228 17.83 2.00 14.19
C ALA A 228 18.66 0.72 14.33
N ALA A 229 19.48 0.39 13.32
CA ALA A 229 20.34 -0.78 13.36
C ALA A 229 21.49 -0.64 14.36
N GLN A 230 22.12 0.54 14.48
CA GLN A 230 23.11 0.83 15.51
C GLN A 230 22.55 0.62 16.92
N LYS A 231 21.33 1.10 17.18
CA LYS A 231 20.63 0.85 18.46
C LYS A 231 20.34 -0.62 18.72
N ALA A 232 20.17 -1.42 17.67
CA ALA A 232 19.99 -2.86 17.76
C ALA A 232 21.32 -3.64 17.75
N THR A 233 22.48 -2.95 17.74
CA THR A 233 23.81 -3.55 17.61
C THR A 233 23.95 -4.42 16.35
N ARG A 234 23.37 -3.96 15.23
CA ARG A 234 23.38 -4.63 13.93
C ARG A 234 24.02 -3.75 12.85
N ARG A 235 24.55 -4.38 11.81
CA ARG A 235 25.13 -3.70 10.65
C ARG A 235 24.17 -3.68 9.47
N VAL A 236 24.10 -2.56 8.75
CA VAL A 236 23.24 -2.38 7.57
C VAL A 236 24.11 -2.38 6.32
N HIS A 237 23.69 -3.16 5.33
CA HIS A 237 24.26 -3.16 3.99
C HIS A 237 23.16 -2.79 3.00
N ILE A 238 23.26 -1.61 2.40
CA ILE A 238 22.29 -1.15 1.40
C ILE A 238 22.46 -1.98 0.13
N LEU A 239 21.37 -2.62 -0.31
CA LEU A 239 21.33 -3.44 -1.51
C LEU A 239 20.84 -2.63 -2.71
N ASP A 240 19.79 -1.83 -2.51
CA ASP A 240 19.15 -1.05 -3.57
C ASP A 240 18.45 0.19 -3.00
N LYS A 241 18.25 1.19 -3.85
CA LYS A 241 17.55 2.44 -3.58
C LYS A 241 16.59 2.71 -4.74
N HIS A 242 15.29 2.62 -4.48
CA HIS A 242 14.26 2.65 -5.52
C HIS A 242 13.29 3.82 -5.35
N ILE A 243 13.07 4.59 -6.41
CA ILE A 243 11.99 5.60 -6.46
C ILE A 243 10.71 4.89 -6.87
N VAL A 244 9.75 4.77 -5.96
CA VAL A 244 8.52 4.00 -6.16
C VAL A 244 7.53 4.76 -7.03
N LEU A 245 7.20 5.99 -6.64
CA LEU A 245 6.27 6.85 -7.38
C LEU A 245 6.34 8.32 -6.93
N PRO A 246 5.92 9.27 -7.78
CA PRO A 246 5.65 10.64 -7.35
C PRO A 246 4.51 10.69 -6.32
N TYR A 247 4.75 11.34 -5.18
CA TYR A 247 3.78 11.45 -4.09
C TYR A 247 3.07 12.81 -4.06
N ALA A 248 3.80 13.90 -4.29
CA ALA A 248 3.32 15.29 -4.41
C ALA A 248 4.33 16.09 -5.27
N PRO A 249 4.07 17.38 -5.62
CA PRO A 249 5.04 18.18 -6.36
C PRO A 249 6.42 18.15 -5.71
N ARG A 250 7.43 17.66 -6.44
CA ARG A 250 8.82 17.47 -5.97
C ARG A 250 8.99 16.56 -4.74
N VAL A 251 8.01 15.70 -4.43
CA VAL A 251 8.07 14.76 -3.31
C VAL A 251 7.77 13.36 -3.82
N TYR A 252 8.60 12.38 -3.45
CA TYR A 252 8.56 11.03 -3.96
C TYR A 252 8.43 10.02 -2.84
N LYS A 253 7.71 8.94 -3.11
CA LYS A 253 7.81 7.72 -2.30
C LYS A 253 9.04 6.95 -2.75
N VAL A 254 9.90 6.58 -1.81
CA VAL A 254 11.12 5.80 -2.05
C VAL A 254 11.12 4.51 -1.23
N CYS A 255 11.93 3.55 -1.64
CA CYS A 255 12.22 2.31 -0.91
C CYS A 255 13.73 2.13 -0.79
N VAL A 256 14.21 1.87 0.42
CA VAL A 256 15.56 1.41 0.69
C VAL A 256 15.49 -0.08 0.99
N ASP A 257 16.19 -0.87 0.18
CA ASP A 257 16.33 -2.30 0.41
C ASP A 257 17.68 -2.56 1.07
N ALA A 258 17.69 -3.20 2.23
CA ALA A 258 18.92 -3.41 2.98
C ALA A 258 18.99 -4.79 3.62
N ARG A 259 20.17 -5.40 3.56
CA ARG A 259 20.51 -6.56 4.39
C ARG A 259 20.96 -6.08 5.76
N VAL A 260 20.52 -6.75 6.82
CA VAL A 260 20.93 -6.42 8.19
C VAL A 260 21.57 -7.63 8.85
N ASP A 261 22.80 -7.47 9.31
CA ASP A 261 23.61 -8.47 10.01
C ASP A 261 23.57 -8.22 11.51
#